data_AF-X1LYS8-F1
#
_entry.id   AF-X1LYS8-F1
#
_cell.length_a   1.000
_cell.length_b   1.000
_cell.length_c   1.000
_cell.angle_alpha   90.00
_cell.angle_beta   90.00
_cell.angle_gamma   90.00
#
_symmetry.space_group_name_H-M   'P 1'
#
loop_
_entity.id
_entity.type
_entity.pdbx_description
1 polymer ?
#
loop_
_entity_poly.entity_id
_entity_poly.type
_entity_poly.pdbx_seq_one_letter_code
_entity_poly.pdbx_strand_id
1 'polypeptide(L)'
;MDRYGIRLSDDAIENYIKRYETMLAARQQDPKQLKEAYEDIDDLILSIDGLQPEKGHETLYVVRELRKRRVWFAVPLLSSAESEIKKLIEQARAWAD
;
A
#
# COMPACT_ATOMS: atom_id res chain seq x y z
N MET A 1 21.06 32.16 -13.13
CA MET A 1 19.92 31.28 -12.78
C MET A 1 20.40 29.87 -13.02
N ASP A 2 20.93 29.24 -11.97
CA ASP A 2 21.66 27.98 -12.12
C ASP A 2 20.70 26.84 -12.40
N ARG A 3 20.61 26.50 -13.69
CA ARG A 3 19.91 25.32 -14.16
C ARG A 3 20.87 24.14 -13.94
N TYR A 4 20.81 23.52 -12.76
CA TYR A 4 21.53 22.28 -12.48
C TYR A 4 21.03 21.20 -13.46
N GLY A 5 21.68 21.09 -14.62
CA GLY A 5 21.39 20.09 -15.63
C GLY A 5 21.97 18.76 -15.21
N ILE A 6 21.33 18.08 -14.26
CA ILE A 6 21.67 16.69 -13.95
C ILE A 6 21.27 15.87 -15.17
N ARG A 7 22.27 15.40 -15.93
CA ARG A 7 22.03 14.46 -17.04
C ARG A 7 21.68 13.11 -16.44
N LEU A 8 20.42 12.72 -16.53
CA LEU A 8 19.92 11.41 -16.15
C LEU A 8 19.65 10.61 -17.42
N SER A 9 20.09 9.35 -17.45
CA SER A 9 19.59 8.38 -18.42
C SER A 9 18.23 7.85 -17.97
N ASP A 10 17.49 7.25 -18.90
CA ASP A 10 16.22 6.60 -18.59
C ASP A 10 16.38 5.51 -17.53
N ASP A 11 17.45 4.70 -17.64
CA ASP A 11 17.81 3.69 -16.62
C ASP A 11 18.06 4.31 -15.24
N ALA A 12 18.65 5.51 -15.18
CA ALA A 12 18.88 6.18 -13.90
C ALA A 12 17.54 6.59 -13.27
N ILE A 13 16.61 7.13 -14.07
CA ILE A 13 15.27 7.50 -13.63
C ILE A 13 14.52 6.28 -13.09
N GLU A 14 14.51 5.18 -13.84
CA GLU A 14 13.86 3.93 -13.43
C GLU A 14 14.42 3.41 -12.10
N ASN A 15 15.74 3.42 -11.94
CA ASN A 15 16.40 3.03 -10.70
C ASN A 15 16.01 3.92 -9.52
N TYR A 16 15.88 5.24 -9.72
CA TYR A 16 15.45 6.16 -8.66
C TYR A 16 13.99 5.95 -8.29
N ILE A 17 13.11 5.74 -9.27
CA ILE A 17 11.70 5.40 -9.02
C ILE A 17 11.60 4.12 -8.19
N LYS A 18 12.28 3.06 -8.60
CA LYS A 18 12.26 1.77 -7.88
C LYS A 18 12.76 1.88 -6.44
N ARG A 19 13.82 2.68 -6.19
CA ARG A 19 14.30 2.97 -4.83
C ARG A 19 13.28 3.75 -4.01
N TYR A 20 12.64 4.74 -4.62
CA TYR A 20 11.57 5.50 -3.97
C TYR A 20 10.39 4.61 -3.61
N GLU A 21 9.92 3.78 -4.55
CA GLU A 21 8.85 2.81 -4.33
C GLU A 21 9.19 1.83 -3.19
N THR A 22 10.43 1.33 -3.15
CA THR A 22 10.91 0.45 -2.07
C THR A 22 10.84 1.13 -0.70
N MET A 23 11.34 2.37 -0.62
CA MET A 23 11.31 3.15 0.62
C MET A 23 9.87 3.51 1.02
N LEU A 24 9.03 3.84 0.05
CA LEU A 24 7.61 4.13 0.26
C LEU A 24 6.87 2.90 0.77
N ALA A 25 7.10 1.72 0.20
CA ALA A 25 6.51 0.46 0.65
C ALA A 25 6.94 0.13 2.09
N ALA A 26 8.23 0.24 2.41
CA ALA A 26 8.74 0.03 3.76
C ALA A 26 8.12 1.00 4.78
N ARG A 27 7.98 2.29 4.41
CA ARG A 27 7.33 3.30 5.25
C ARG A 27 5.83 3.04 5.41
N GLN A 28 5.16 2.60 4.35
CA GLN A 28 3.71 2.35 4.39
C GLN A 28 3.35 1.17 5.28
N GLN A 29 4.24 0.19 5.38
CA GLN A 29 4.08 -1.04 6.16
C GLN A 29 4.53 -0.93 7.64
N ASP A 30 4.99 0.24 8.10
CA ASP A 30 5.36 0.45 9.51
C ASP A 30 4.10 0.71 10.37
N PRO A 31 3.69 -0.24 11.24
CA PRO A 31 2.46 -0.10 12.03
C PRO A 31 2.54 1.05 13.04
N LYS A 32 3.74 1.40 13.53
CA LYS A 32 3.90 2.49 14.50
C LYS A 32 3.62 3.85 13.86
N GLN A 33 4.19 4.09 12.68
CA GLN A 33 3.90 5.29 11.90
C GLN A 33 2.46 5.34 11.43
N LEU A 34 1.83 4.19 11.18
CA LEU A 34 0.42 4.13 10.88
C LEU A 34 -0.38 4.62 12.08
N LYS A 35 -0.14 4.04 13.28
CA LYS A 35 -0.82 4.44 14.52
C LYS A 35 -0.70 5.95 14.78
N GLU A 36 0.52 6.49 14.78
CA GLU A 36 0.76 7.93 14.93
C GLU A 36 0.00 8.76 13.89
N ALA A 37 -0.03 8.31 12.63
CA ALA A 37 -0.73 9.03 11.56
C ALA A 37 -2.26 8.97 11.67
N TYR A 38 -2.82 8.13 12.53
CA TYR A 38 -4.26 7.98 12.73
C TYR A 38 -4.72 8.29 14.17
N GLU A 39 -3.83 8.76 15.06
CA GLU A 39 -4.19 9.16 16.43
C GLU A 39 -5.28 10.24 16.50
N ASP A 40 -5.36 11.09 15.48
CA ASP A 40 -6.30 12.21 15.36
C ASP A 40 -7.63 11.84 14.68
N ILE A 41 -7.84 10.56 14.34
CA ILE A 41 -9.04 10.12 13.64
C ILE A 41 -10.01 9.41 14.59
N ASP A 42 -11.19 10.00 14.76
CA ASP A 42 -12.26 9.43 15.60
C ASP A 42 -12.84 8.12 15.04
N ASP A 43 -12.94 8.01 13.71
CA ASP A 43 -13.46 6.82 13.03
C ASP A 43 -12.56 6.42 11.85
N LEU A 44 -12.06 5.19 11.89
CA LEU A 44 -11.31 4.59 10.81
C LEU A 44 -12.23 3.85 9.83
N ILE A 45 -12.27 4.28 8.57
CA ILE A 45 -13.06 3.62 7.52
C ILE A 45 -12.12 2.98 6.50
N LEU A 46 -12.16 1.65 6.43
CA LEU A 46 -11.37 0.85 5.50
C LEU A 46 -12.26 0.28 4.38
N SER A 47 -11.71 0.23 3.17
CA SER A 47 -12.26 -0.55 2.05
C SER A 47 -11.31 -1.67 1.67
N ILE A 48 -11.89 -2.76 1.18
CA ILE A 48 -11.16 -3.88 0.58
C ILE A 48 -11.60 -3.97 -0.88
N ASP A 49 -10.64 -3.81 -1.79
CA ASP A 49 -10.90 -3.80 -3.23
C ASP A 49 -10.09 -4.92 -3.90
N GLY A 50 -10.76 -5.80 -4.63
CA GLY A 50 -10.11 -6.83 -5.44
C GLY A 50 -9.73 -6.29 -6.81
N LEU A 51 -8.44 -6.18 -7.10
CA LEU A 51 -7.90 -5.80 -8.41
C LEU A 51 -7.57 -7.07 -9.20
N GLN A 52 -8.37 -7.34 -10.23
CA GLN A 52 -8.15 -8.48 -11.10
C GLN A 52 -6.96 -8.21 -12.04
N PRO A 53 -5.95 -9.08 -12.06
CA PRO A 53 -4.81 -8.91 -12.95
C PRO A 53 -5.13 -9.31 -14.39
N GLU A 54 -4.17 -9.11 -15.29
CA GLU A 54 -4.23 -9.72 -16.61
C GLU A 54 -4.23 -11.26 -16.50
N LYS A 55 -4.79 -11.93 -17.52
CA LYS A 55 -5.18 -13.35 -17.51
C LYS A 55 -4.20 -14.26 -16.75
N GLY A 56 -4.73 -15.02 -15.78
CA GLY A 56 -4.05 -16.17 -15.16
C GLY A 56 -3.28 -15.88 -13.86
N HIS A 57 -3.32 -14.64 -13.36
CA HIS A 57 -2.66 -14.26 -12.10
C HIS A 57 -3.65 -14.13 -10.92
N GLU A 58 -3.10 -14.13 -9.70
CA GLU A 58 -3.83 -13.98 -8.44
C GLU A 58 -4.53 -12.61 -8.34
N THR A 59 -5.73 -12.58 -7.76
CA THR A 59 -6.43 -11.30 -7.54
C THR A 59 -5.72 -10.54 -6.43
N LEU A 60 -5.29 -9.31 -6.69
CA LEU A 60 -4.66 -8.48 -5.69
C LEU A 60 -5.73 -7.80 -4.84
N TYR A 61 -5.84 -8.15 -3.57
CA TYR A 61 -6.74 -7.49 -2.64
C TYR A 61 -6.03 -6.33 -1.95
N VAL A 62 -6.59 -5.14 -2.08
CA VAL A 62 -6.03 -3.90 -1.55
C VAL A 62 -6.89 -3.43 -0.38
N VAL A 63 -6.28 -3.27 0.80
CA VAL A 63 -6.91 -2.63 1.96
C VAL A 63 -6.46 -1.17 2.01
N ARG A 64 -7.42 -0.25 1.93
CA ARG A 64 -7.15 1.20 1.95
C ARG A 64 -8.05 1.94 2.90
N GLU A 65 -7.55 3.03 3.45
CA GLU A 65 -8.30 3.97 4.25
C GLU A 65 -8.85 5.09 3.35
N LEU A 66 -10.13 5.41 3.55
CA LEU A 66 -10.88 6.26 2.62
C LEU A 66 -10.68 7.77 2.80
N ARG A 67 -10.46 8.25 4.04
CA ARG A 67 -10.39 9.69 4.35
C ARG A 67 -9.04 10.30 3.96
N LYS A 68 -7.94 9.71 4.40
CA LYS A 68 -6.54 10.04 4.05
C LYS A 68 -6.09 9.40 2.73
N ARG A 69 -6.94 8.59 2.08
CA ARG A 69 -6.71 7.97 0.75
C ARG A 69 -5.42 7.16 0.69
N ARG A 70 -5.12 6.44 1.77
CA ARG A 70 -3.87 5.70 1.92
C ARG A 70 -4.13 4.21 1.80
N VAL A 71 -3.34 3.53 0.96
CA VAL A 71 -3.27 2.07 0.98
C VAL A 71 -2.51 1.64 2.23
N TRP A 72 -3.10 0.72 2.99
CA TRP A 72 -2.45 0.12 4.15
C TRP A 72 -1.60 -1.06 3.69
N PHE A 73 -2.20 -2.01 2.98
CA PHE A 73 -1.48 -3.14 2.42
C PHE A 73 -2.24 -3.74 1.24
N ALA A 74 -1.54 -4.54 0.44
CA ALA A 74 -2.11 -5.33 -0.63
C ALA A 74 -1.58 -6.77 -0.56
N VAL A 75 -2.47 -7.74 -0.73
CA VAL A 75 -2.15 -9.17 -0.64
C VAL A 75 -2.69 -9.88 -1.88
N PRO A 76 -1.86 -10.63 -2.62
CA PRO A 76 -2.36 -11.47 -3.69
C PRO A 76 -3.09 -12.68 -3.09
N LEU A 77 -4.33 -12.89 -3.51
CA LEU A 77 -5.13 -14.04 -3.10
C LEU A 77 -5.49 -14.91 -4.31
N LEU A 78 -5.30 -16.21 -4.15
CA LEU A 78 -5.69 -17.23 -5.13
C LEU A 78 -7.20 -17.35 -5.29
N SER A 79 -7.97 -16.96 -4.28
CA SER A 79 -9.43 -16.97 -4.33
C SER A 79 -10.04 -15.92 -3.38
N SER A 80 -11.30 -15.55 -3.64
CA SER A 80 -12.10 -14.66 -2.80
C SER A 80 -12.79 -15.40 -1.64
N ALA A 81 -12.23 -16.53 -1.19
CA ALA A 81 -12.84 -17.35 -0.14
C ALA A 81 -12.93 -16.59 1.18
N GLU A 82 -13.99 -16.85 1.96
CA GLU A 82 -14.23 -16.20 3.25
C GLU A 82 -13.02 -16.29 4.18
N SER A 83 -12.38 -17.46 4.26
CA SER A 83 -11.19 -17.68 5.10
C SER A 83 -10.01 -16.80 4.71
N GLU A 84 -9.86 -16.45 3.43
CA GLU A 84 -8.79 -15.57 2.97
C GLU A 84 -9.11 -14.11 3.27
N ILE A 85 -10.35 -13.68 3.03
CA ILE A 85 -10.79 -12.32 3.35
C ILE A 85 -10.73 -12.07 4.86
N LYS A 86 -11.07 -13.06 5.69
CA LYS A 86 -11.01 -12.96 7.15
C LYS A 86 -9.59 -12.62 7.64
N LYS A 87 -8.55 -13.21 7.04
CA LYS A 87 -7.15 -12.90 7.38
C LYS A 87 -6.81 -11.43 7.10
N LEU A 88 -7.34 -10.85 6.02
CA LEU A 88 -7.14 -9.43 5.71
C LEU A 88 -7.76 -8.53 6.79
N ILE A 89 -8.95 -8.90 7.28
CA ILE A 89 -9.62 -8.16 8.36
C ILE A 89 -8.84 -8.28 9.68
N GLU A 90 -8.37 -9.48 10.02
CA GLU A 90 -7.55 -9.71 11.21
C GLU A 90 -6.25 -8.91 11.17
N GLN A 91 -5.57 -8.87 10.01
CA GLN A 91 -4.39 -8.05 9.82
C GLN A 91 -4.68 -6.54 9.93
N ALA A 92 -5.76 -6.06 9.32
CA ALA A 92 -6.16 -4.67 9.42
C ALA A 92 -6.45 -4.26 10.88
N ARG A 93 -7.09 -5.15 11.66
CA ARG A 93 -7.33 -4.93 13.08
C ARG A 93 -6.02 -4.84 13.87
N ALA A 94 -5.08 -5.75 13.63
CA ALA A 94 -3.77 -5.72 14.28
C ALA A 94 -2.95 -4.45 13.98
N TRP A 95 -3.21 -3.78 12.87
CA TRP A 95 -2.57 -2.50 12.51
C TRP A 95 -3.28 -1.29 13.14
N ALA A 96 -4.53 -1.45 13.57
CA ALA A 96 -5.32 -0.41 14.20
C ALA A 96 -5.17 -0.39 15.74
N ASP A 97 -4.76 -1.50 16.35
CA ASP A 97 -4.51 -1.65 17.80
C ASP A 97 -3.18 -0.99 18.25
#